data_AF-A0A353H9S2-F1
#
_entry.id   AF-A0A353H9S2-F1
#
_cell.length_a   1.000
_cell.length_b   1.000
_cell.length_c   1.000
_cell.angle_alpha   90.00
_cell.angle_beta   90.00
_cell.angle_gamma   90.00
#
_symmetry.space_group_name_H-M   'P 1'
#
loop_
_entity.id
_entity.type
_entity.pdbx_description
1 polymer ?
#
loop_
_entity_poly.entity_id
_entity_poly.type
_entity_poly.pdbx_seq_one_letter_code
_entity_poly.pdbx_strand_id
1 'polypeptide(L)'
;MDYKGIRYEAGKFIYQAPTNKNNDPVCLNCVYKEECCPNSITGRMVNVSFDVPPHINSQDPPMAKRFKAIMTRRPSIERMIKRLKCDLSDDRLTKRSNASFQAYLDKTMIAFHILLRT
;
A
#
# COMPACT_ATOMS: atom_id res chain seq x y z
N MET A 1 6.32 5.94 14.02
CA MET A 1 4.97 6.40 14.39
C MET A 1 4.02 5.52 13.64
N ASP A 2 3.20 4.77 14.34
CA ASP A 2 2.31 3.76 13.77
C ASP A 2 0.91 4.33 13.64
N TYR A 3 0.28 4.10 12.49
CA TYR A 3 -1.08 4.53 12.23
C TYR A 3 -2.06 3.70 13.07
N LYS A 4 -2.86 4.36 13.91
CA LYS A 4 -3.84 3.72 14.79
C LYS A 4 -5.25 3.77 14.22
N GLY A 5 -5.60 4.83 13.50
CA GLY A 5 -6.93 4.98 12.92
C GLY A 5 -7.24 6.39 12.44
N ILE A 6 -8.49 6.59 12.05
CA ILE A 6 -9.05 7.87 11.61
C ILE A 6 -10.28 8.19 12.45
N ARG A 7 -10.42 9.47 12.79
CA ARG A 7 -11.67 10.05 13.28
C ARG A 7 -12.27 10.90 12.18
N TYR A 8 -13.26 10.34 11.49
CA TYR A 8 -13.94 11.03 10.39
C TYR A 8 -14.68 12.28 10.87
N GLU A 9 -15.38 12.21 12.00
CA GLU A 9 -16.14 13.33 12.57
C GLU A 9 -15.25 14.56 12.88
N ALA A 10 -14.02 14.31 13.34
CA ALA A 10 -13.08 15.36 13.70
C ALA A 10 -12.08 15.69 12.58
N GLY A 11 -12.18 15.04 11.42
CA GLY A 11 -11.28 15.22 10.28
C GLY A 11 -9.82 14.92 10.59
N LYS A 12 -9.52 13.91 11.41
CA LYS A 12 -8.16 13.68 11.95
C LYS A 12 -7.65 12.25 11.76
N PHE A 13 -6.40 12.13 11.32
CA PHE A 13 -5.59 10.92 11.38
C PHE A 13 -4.95 10.78 12.76
N ILE A 14 -4.94 9.56 13.31
CA ILE A 14 -4.34 9.26 14.62
C ILE A 14 -3.10 8.40 14.43
N TYR A 15 -1.98 8.90 14.93
CA TYR A 15 -0.71 8.21 15.00
C TYR A 15 -0.28 7.99 16.44
N GLN A 16 0.27 6.82 16.73
CA GLN A 16 0.87 6.48 18.02
C GLN A 16 2.39 6.33 17.85
N ALA A 17 3.14 6.57 18.93
CA ALA A 17 4.54 6.16 18.99
C ALA A 17 4.70 4.67 18.64
N PRO A 18 5.79 4.28 17.97
CA PRO A 18 6.03 2.88 17.61
C PRO A 18 6.07 2.00 18.85
N THR A 19 5.62 0.75 18.71
CA THR A 19 5.59 -0.23 19.80
C THR A 19 6.78 -1.19 19.74
N ASN A 20 7.28 -1.61 20.90
CA ASN A 20 8.29 -2.65 21.03
C ASN A 20 7.67 -4.05 20.79
N LYS A 21 8.51 -5.10 20.81
CA LYS A 21 8.08 -6.51 20.63
C LYS A 21 6.99 -6.97 21.60
N ASN A 22 6.88 -6.31 22.76
CA ASN A 22 5.86 -6.58 23.78
C ASN A 22 4.57 -5.73 23.61
N ASN A 23 4.42 -5.02 22.49
CA ASN A 23 3.35 -4.05 22.21
C ASN A 23 3.36 -2.78 23.09
N ASP A 24 4.37 -2.57 23.92
CA ASP A 24 4.52 -1.34 24.71
C ASP A 24 5.06 -0.18 23.84
N PRO A 25 4.48 1.02 23.91
CA PRO A 25 4.98 2.16 23.16
C PRO A 25 6.38 2.56 23.66
N VAL A 26 7.35 2.66 22.74
CA VAL A 26 8.78 2.89 23.06
C VAL A 26 9.00 4.16 23.87
N CYS A 27 8.13 5.15 23.69
CA CYS A 27 8.19 6.43 24.41
C CYS A 27 7.91 6.35 25.92
N LEU A 28 7.41 5.23 26.46
CA LEU A 28 7.18 5.09 27.91
C LEU A 28 8.49 5.02 28.71
N ASN A 29 9.52 4.40 28.14
CA ASN A 29 10.84 4.28 28.76
C ASN A 29 11.83 5.33 28.24
N CYS A 30 11.34 6.40 27.60
CA CYS A 30 12.18 7.45 27.06
C CYS A 30 12.57 8.45 28.16
N VAL A 31 13.85 8.83 28.22
CA VAL A 31 14.37 9.84 29.16
C VAL A 31 13.64 11.18 29.02
N TYR A 32 13.26 11.55 27.79
CA TYR A 32 12.56 12.81 27.49
C TYR A 32 11.03 12.71 27.62
N LYS A 33 10.50 11.68 28.27
CA LYS A 33 9.05 11.51 28.42
C LYS A 33 8.41 12.68 29.18
N GLU A 34 9.06 13.18 30.22
CA GLU A 34 8.53 14.27 31.05
C GLU A 34 8.37 15.57 30.26
N GLU A 35 9.31 15.88 29.37
CA GLU A 35 9.22 17.07 28.50
C GLU A 35 8.25 16.88 27.33
N CYS A 36 8.24 15.68 26.74
CA CYS A 36 7.52 15.43 25.49
C CYS A 36 6.05 15.05 25.71
N CYS A 37 5.75 14.26 26.75
CA CYS A 37 4.43 13.67 27.05
C CYS A 37 4.24 13.42 28.57
N PRO A 38 4.18 14.48 29.40
CA PRO A 38 4.22 14.35 30.86
C PRO A 38 3.07 13.49 31.43
N ASN A 39 1.85 13.65 30.90
CA ASN A 39 0.65 13.01 31.46
C ASN A 39 0.16 11.78 30.68
N SER A 40 0.91 11.31 29.67
CA SER A 40 0.41 10.23 28.81
C SER A 40 0.74 8.85 29.34
N ILE A 41 -0.30 8.07 29.65
CA ILE A 41 -0.20 6.67 30.08
C ILE A 41 0.03 5.73 28.88
N THR A 42 -0.49 6.08 27.70
CA THR A 42 -0.42 5.26 26.49
C THR A 42 0.67 5.72 25.51
N GLY A 43 1.58 6.59 25.96
CA GLY A 43 2.63 7.18 25.13
C GLY A 43 2.16 8.32 24.22
N ARG A 44 3.05 8.85 23.38
CA ARG A 44 2.75 9.98 22.50
C ARG A 44 1.70 9.59 21.45
N MET A 45 0.62 10.36 21.38
CA MET A 45 -0.36 10.30 20.30
C MET A 45 -0.37 11.63 19.56
N VAL A 46 -0.39 11.58 18.23
CA VAL A 46 -0.45 12.76 17.37
C VAL A 46 -1.71 12.67 16.53
N ASN A 47 -2.51 13.72 16.59
CA ASN A 47 -3.67 13.90 15.74
C ASN A 47 -3.32 14.87 14.63
N VAL A 48 -3.37 14.42 13.38
CA VAL A 48 -3.03 15.21 12.20
C VAL A 48 -4.33 15.54 11.46
N SER A 49 -4.63 16.82 11.20
CA SER A 49 -5.80 17.21 10.39
C SER A 49 -5.68 16.66 8.97
N PHE A 50 -6.81 16.39 8.31
CA PHE A 50 -6.84 15.99 6.90
C PHE A 50 -6.21 17.02 5.97
N ASP A 51 -6.22 18.30 6.35
CA ASP A 51 -5.67 19.39 5.53
C ASP A 51 -4.14 19.41 5.50
N VAL A 52 -3.48 18.78 6.48
CA VAL A 52 -2.01 18.81 6.59
C VAL A 52 -1.35 17.95 5.50
N PRO A 53 -1.80 16.70 5.24
CA PRO A 53 -1.34 15.92 4.10
C PRO A 53 -2.38 15.91 2.95
N PRO A 54 -2.37 16.91 2.05
CA PRO A 54 -3.38 17.00 0.98
C PRO A 54 -3.29 15.86 -0.05
N HIS A 55 -2.18 15.13 -0.09
CA HIS A 55 -1.97 13.98 -0.97
C HIS A 55 -2.62 12.69 -0.45
N ILE A 56 -3.08 12.66 0.81
CA ILE A 56 -3.73 11.48 1.40
C ILE A 56 -5.24 11.65 1.26
N ASN A 57 -5.87 10.77 0.48
CA ASN A 57 -7.32 10.71 0.43
C ASN A 57 -7.85 10.23 1.80
N SER A 58 -8.65 11.06 2.46
CA SER A 58 -9.23 10.76 3.77
C SER A 58 -10.24 9.60 3.74
N GLN A 59 -10.89 9.36 2.60
CA GLN A 59 -11.90 8.30 2.43
C GLN A 59 -11.30 6.93 2.08
N ASP A 60 -10.11 6.91 1.47
CA ASP A 60 -9.37 5.68 1.18
C ASP A 60 -7.87 5.88 1.39
N PRO A 61 -7.44 6.02 2.66
CA PRO A 61 -6.05 6.27 2.98
C PRO A 61 -5.21 5.01 2.70
N PRO A 62 -3.92 5.18 2.33
CA PRO A 62 -3.04 4.05 2.03
C PRO A 62 -2.80 3.14 3.26
N MET A 63 -3.02 3.66 4.47
CA MET A 63 -2.92 2.91 5.71
C MET A 63 -4.12 2.00 5.99
N ALA A 64 -5.24 2.15 5.27
CA ALA A 64 -6.44 1.33 5.48
C ALA A 64 -6.17 -0.16 5.19
N LYS A 65 -6.82 -1.05 5.96
CA LYS A 65 -6.71 -2.51 5.76
C LYS A 65 -7.09 -2.92 4.33
N ARG A 66 -8.14 -2.31 3.77
CA ARG A 66 -8.59 -2.55 2.39
C ARG A 66 -7.50 -2.21 1.38
N PHE A 67 -6.90 -1.02 1.48
CA PHE A 67 -5.83 -0.59 0.58
C PHE A 67 -4.63 -1.54 0.65
N LYS A 68 -4.20 -1.93 1.86
CA LYS A 68 -3.14 -2.92 2.04
C LYS A 68 -3.48 -4.26 1.37
N ALA A 69 -4.70 -4.75 1.55
CA ALA A 69 -5.17 -6.01 0.94
C ALA A 69 -5.26 -5.95 -0.60
N ILE A 70 -5.52 -4.78 -1.18
CA ILE A 70 -5.44 -4.58 -2.63
C ILE A 70 -3.98 -4.59 -3.08
N MET A 71 -3.11 -3.88 -2.35
CA MET A 71 -1.69 -3.78 -2.68
C MET A 71 -0.93 -5.10 -2.56
N THR A 72 -1.37 -6.05 -1.73
CA THR A 72 -0.78 -7.41 -1.72
C THR A 72 -0.95 -8.15 -3.04
N ARG A 73 -1.93 -7.78 -3.87
CA ARG A 73 -2.16 -8.36 -5.20
C ARG A 73 -1.29 -7.72 -6.28
N ARG A 74 -0.70 -6.55 -6.05
CA ARG A 74 0.14 -5.85 -7.06
C ARG A 74 1.28 -6.73 -7.62
N PRO A 75 2.02 -7.51 -6.81
CA PRO A 75 3.07 -8.38 -7.35
C PRO A 75 2.58 -9.50 -8.27
N SER A 76 1.29 -9.87 -8.24
CA SER A 76 0.78 -10.86 -9.20
C SER A 76 0.62 -10.26 -10.59
N ILE A 77 0.17 -9.00 -10.68
CA ILE A 77 0.08 -8.24 -11.93
C ILE A 77 1.47 -8.00 -12.50
N GLU A 78 2.43 -7.59 -11.68
CA GLU A 78 3.82 -7.37 -12.11
C GLU A 78 4.46 -8.67 -12.64
N ARG A 79 4.23 -9.81 -11.97
CA ARG A 79 4.68 -11.13 -12.44
C ARG A 79 4.00 -11.55 -13.74
N MET A 80 2.73 -11.23 -13.94
CA MET A 80 2.02 -11.46 -15.19
C MET A 80 2.67 -10.67 -16.33
N ILE A 81 2.87 -9.37 -16.15
CA ILE A 81 3.49 -8.51 -17.17
C ILE A 81 4.90 -9.00 -17.51
N LYS A 82 5.70 -9.39 -16.51
CA LYS A 82 7.02 -9.98 -16.75
C LYS A 82 6.94 -11.24 -17.61
N ARG A 83 6.01 -12.15 -17.31
CA ARG A 83 5.83 -13.41 -18.07
C ARG A 83 5.47 -13.15 -19.52
N LEU A 84 4.56 -12.20 -19.78
CA LEU A 84 4.17 -11.82 -21.14
C LEU A 84 5.36 -11.28 -21.94
N LYS A 85 6.09 -10.32 -21.36
CA LYS A 85 7.22 -9.67 -22.04
C LYS A 85 8.43 -10.57 -22.21
N CYS A 86 8.88 -11.20 -21.12
CA CYS A 86 10.15 -11.91 -21.06
C CYS A 86 10.00 -13.40 -21.36
N ASP A 87 9.05 -14.08 -20.71
CA ASP A 87 8.98 -15.55 -20.77
C ASP A 87 8.29 -16.02 -22.05
N LEU A 88 7.26 -15.30 -22.50
CA LEU A 88 6.57 -15.53 -23.78
C LEU A 88 7.20 -14.75 -24.95
N SER A 89 8.22 -13.94 -24.65
CA SER A 89 8.98 -13.18 -25.65
C SER A 89 8.10 -12.30 -26.56
N ASP A 90 7.04 -11.69 -26.03
CA ASP A 90 6.24 -10.69 -26.76
C ASP A 90 7.12 -9.52 -27.25
N ASP A 91 8.24 -9.25 -26.55
CA ASP A 91 9.23 -8.24 -26.96
C ASP A 91 10.00 -8.61 -28.25
N ARG A 92 9.87 -9.84 -28.77
CA ARG A 92 10.53 -10.32 -30.01
C ARG A 92 9.59 -10.38 -31.22
N LEU A 93 8.39 -9.80 -31.14
CA LEU A 93 7.44 -9.78 -32.25
C LEU A 93 7.93 -8.89 -33.40
N THR A 94 8.33 -9.52 -34.50
CA THR A 94 8.77 -8.87 -35.75
C THR A 94 7.63 -8.52 -36.70
N LYS A 95 6.37 -8.63 -36.25
CA LYS A 95 5.17 -8.41 -37.07
C LYS A 95 5.03 -6.93 -37.47
N ARG A 96 5.15 -6.63 -38.77
CA ARG A 96 4.90 -5.29 -39.34
C ARG A 96 3.40 -4.99 -39.43
N SER A 97 2.74 -4.65 -38.32
CA SER A 97 1.54 -3.78 -38.25
C SER A 97 0.97 -3.75 -36.82
N ASN A 98 0.45 -2.60 -36.40
CA ASN A 98 -0.15 -2.44 -35.06
C ASN A 98 -1.32 -3.39 -34.81
N ALA A 99 -2.16 -3.65 -35.81
CA ALA A 99 -3.30 -4.56 -35.67
C ALA A 99 -2.83 -6.01 -35.43
N SER A 100 -1.81 -6.47 -36.16
CA SER A 100 -1.25 -7.81 -35.96
C SER A 100 -0.52 -7.96 -34.63
N PHE A 101 0.07 -6.87 -34.12
CA PHE A 101 0.69 -6.83 -32.81
C PHE A 101 -0.34 -6.92 -31.69
N GLN A 102 -1.39 -6.09 -31.74
CA GLN A 102 -2.47 -6.11 -30.74
C GLN A 102 -3.18 -7.46 -30.70
N ALA A 103 -3.50 -8.04 -31.87
CA ALA A 103 -4.13 -9.36 -31.94
C ALA A 103 -3.28 -10.48 -31.31
N TYR A 104 -1.95 -10.37 -31.35
CA TYR A 104 -1.07 -11.32 -30.70
C TYR A 104 -1.06 -11.14 -29.18
N LEU A 105 -0.94 -9.89 -28.69
CA LEU A 105 -1.04 -9.57 -27.26
C LEU A 105 -2.37 -10.04 -26.65
N ASP A 106 -3.48 -9.83 -27.36
CA ASP A 106 -4.79 -10.26 -26.89
C ASP A 106 -4.85 -11.79 -26.77
N LYS A 107 -4.22 -12.50 -27.71
CA LYS A 107 -4.15 -13.97 -27.70
C LYS A 107 -3.29 -14.50 -26.54
N THR A 108 -2.15 -13.87 -26.26
CA THR A 108 -1.28 -14.25 -25.14
C THR A 108 -1.94 -13.95 -23.80
N MET A 109 -2.63 -12.80 -23.66
CA MET A 109 -3.43 -12.44 -22.50
C MET A 109 -4.57 -13.42 -22.23
N ILE A 110 -5.32 -13.82 -23.27
CA ILE A 110 -6.40 -14.82 -23.15
C ILE A 110 -5.83 -16.17 -22.73
N ALA A 111 -4.75 -16.63 -23.36
CA ALA A 111 -4.11 -17.89 -23.00
C ALA A 111 -3.62 -17.86 -21.54
N PHE A 112 -3.06 -16.74 -21.10
CA PHE A 112 -2.61 -16.56 -19.72
C PHE A 112 -3.76 -16.59 -18.71
N HIS A 113 -4.89 -15.93 -19.03
CA HIS A 113 -6.10 -15.97 -18.21
C HIS A 113 -6.70 -17.38 -18.08
N ILE A 114 -6.60 -18.20 -19.14
CA ILE A 114 -7.05 -19.59 -19.11
C ILE A 114 -6.10 -20.46 -18.27
N LEU A 115 -4.79 -20.30 -18.44
CA LEU A 115 -3.77 -21.14 -17.80
C LEU A 115 -3.54 -20.80 -16.31
N LEU A 116 -3.80 -19.57 -15.87
CA LEU A 116 -3.66 -19.16 -14.47
C LEU A 116 -4.95 -19.27 -13.63
N ARG A 117 -6.02 -19.88 -14.16
CA ARG A 117 -7.29 -20.06 -13.43
C ARG A 117 -7.29 -21.23 -12.44
N THR A 118 -6.14 -21.87 -12.21
CA THR A 118 -5.90 -22.91 -11.18
C THR A 118 -5.15 -22.33 -10.00
#